data_AF-A0A7Z6UCA4-F1
#
_entry.id   AF-A0A7Z6UCA4-F1
#
_cell.length_a   1.000
_cell.length_b   1.000
_cell.length_c   1.000
_cell.angle_alpha   90.00
_cell.angle_beta   90.00
_cell.angle_gamma   90.00
#
_symmetry.space_group_name_H-M   'P 1'
#
loop_
_entity.id
_entity.type
_entity.pdbx_description
1 polymer ?
#
loop_
_entity_poly.entity_id
_entity_poly.type
_entity_poly.pdbx_seq_one_letter_code
_entity_poly.pdbx_strand_id
1 'polypeptide(L)'
;MNLLGLKTALESDVVLDKTVDLRLLRRVSTIFWPADAARLPFAMARFSPADGEFASKFVRECAPLLSGRADTLNKPIHRNVMKLDKKLAIARRNQDLGGAVLGVNNTHFAVLDRKRNIWWFDLPVPRLQVGQYEWLHLLLHTPETDQLLHLKVTTVFMRDHMEGLEVRNADKRKPTVSLELSADKDSFLKDMRPKGSNLGFAAFLQK
;
A
#
# COMPACT_ATOMS: atom_id res chain seq x y z
N MET A 1 -48.89 -25.35 38.55
CA MET A 1 -48.09 -25.84 39.70
C MET A 1 -46.72 -25.21 39.65
N ASN A 2 -46.37 -24.52 40.74
CA ASN A 2 -45.09 -24.00 41.24
C ASN A 2 -44.13 -23.27 40.28
N LEU A 3 -43.94 -21.94 40.36
CA LEU A 3 -43.36 -21.05 41.39
C LEU A 3 -41.83 -21.13 41.58
N LEU A 4 -41.22 -19.94 41.45
CA LEU A 4 -40.12 -19.34 42.22
C LEU A 4 -38.67 -19.40 41.70
N GLY A 5 -38.11 -18.18 41.56
CA GLY A 5 -36.69 -17.84 41.47
C GLY A 5 -36.43 -16.54 40.69
N LEU A 6 -37.02 -15.39 41.01
CA LEU A 6 -36.42 -14.25 41.77
C LEU A 6 -34.89 -14.06 41.56
N LYS A 7 -34.41 -13.11 40.73
CA LYS A 7 -34.17 -11.65 40.93
C LYS A 7 -32.84 -11.28 41.62
N THR A 8 -31.89 -10.70 40.86
CA THR A 8 -30.93 -9.63 41.23
C THR A 8 -30.36 -9.08 39.89
N ALA A 9 -30.71 -7.88 39.41
CA ALA A 9 -30.40 -6.53 39.87
C ALA A 9 -28.89 -6.24 39.96
N LEU A 10 -28.35 -5.64 38.88
CA LEU A 10 -27.33 -4.58 38.94
C LEU A 10 -27.25 -3.89 37.57
N GLU A 11 -28.05 -2.83 37.45
CA GLU A 11 -27.74 -1.65 36.65
C GLU A 11 -26.36 -1.12 37.04
N SER A 12 -25.52 -0.85 36.03
CA SER A 12 -24.47 0.15 36.15
C SER A 12 -24.44 0.95 34.85
N ASP A 13 -25.30 1.98 34.80
CA ASP A 13 -25.06 3.15 33.96
C ASP A 13 -23.71 3.76 34.35
N VAL A 14 -22.77 3.80 33.41
CA VAL A 14 -21.64 4.73 33.46
C VAL A 14 -21.79 5.70 32.30
N VAL A 15 -22.65 6.68 32.54
CA VAL A 15 -22.49 8.02 31.95
C VAL A 15 -21.31 8.65 32.67
N LEU A 16 -20.19 8.83 31.98
CA LEU A 16 -19.18 9.82 32.38
C LEU A 16 -19.02 10.84 31.27
N ASP A 17 -19.62 11.99 31.56
CA ASP A 17 -19.57 13.23 30.81
C ASP A 17 -18.29 14.00 31.16
N LYS A 18 -17.69 14.61 30.11
CA LYS A 18 -16.74 15.73 30.10
C LYS A 18 -15.34 15.53 30.71
N THR A 19 -14.31 15.62 29.85
CA THR A 19 -13.40 16.79 29.72
C THR A 19 -12.18 16.37 28.88
N VAL A 20 -12.07 16.85 27.63
CA VAL A 20 -10.87 16.64 26.81
C VAL A 20 -9.81 17.65 27.27
N ASP A 21 -8.81 17.15 28.01
CA ASP A 21 -7.65 17.91 28.45
C ASP A 21 -6.61 18.04 27.31
N LEU A 22 -6.51 19.25 26.75
CA LEU A 22 -5.73 19.61 25.57
C LEU A 22 -4.23 19.83 25.85
N ARG A 23 -3.65 19.16 26.87
CA ARG A 23 -2.27 19.47 27.32
C ARG A 23 -1.27 18.32 27.35
N LEU A 24 -1.58 17.14 26.78
CA LEU A 24 -0.72 15.97 27.01
C LEU A 24 -0.29 15.14 25.80
N LEU A 25 -0.27 15.71 24.58
CA LEU A 25 0.41 15.09 23.44
C LEU A 25 1.30 16.07 22.66
N ARG A 26 2.04 16.93 23.38
CA ARG A 26 3.30 17.51 22.88
C ARG A 26 4.45 16.56 23.26
N ARG A 27 4.57 15.39 22.61
CA ARG A 27 5.78 14.57 22.73
C ARG A 27 6.00 13.50 21.66
N VAL A 28 5.88 13.82 20.37
CA VAL A 28 6.62 13.10 19.30
C VAL A 28 6.91 14.08 18.16
N SER A 29 8.06 14.72 18.18
CA SER A 29 8.60 15.46 17.04
C SER A 29 10.10 15.55 17.19
N THR A 30 10.78 14.50 16.74
CA THR A 30 12.22 14.52 16.48
C THR A 30 12.48 13.48 15.39
N ILE A 31 13.42 13.80 14.50
CA ILE A 31 13.82 13.05 13.31
C ILE A 31 13.03 13.45 12.04
N PHE A 32 13.18 14.70 11.63
CA PHE A 32 13.46 14.98 10.22
C PHE A 32 14.31 16.26 10.11
N TRP A 33 15.55 16.08 9.67
CA TRP A 33 16.49 17.15 9.37
C TRP A 33 16.74 17.10 7.86
N PRO A 34 16.43 18.16 7.11
CA PRO A 34 17.17 18.47 5.90
C PRO A 34 18.04 19.69 6.17
N ALA A 35 19.35 19.46 6.12
CA ALA A 35 20.35 20.50 6.08
C ALA A 35 20.42 21.02 4.65
N ASP A 36 19.81 22.17 4.38
CA ASP A 36 20.32 23.19 3.45
C ASP A 36 19.39 24.39 3.43
N ALA A 37 19.75 25.46 4.15
CA ALA A 37 19.13 26.77 4.04
C ALA A 37 20.11 27.84 4.55
N ALA A 38 21.30 27.89 3.95
CA ALA A 38 22.18 29.04 4.09
C ALA A 38 21.83 30.06 3.01
N ARG A 39 21.20 31.18 3.43
CA ARG A 39 21.35 32.57 2.92
C ARG A 39 20.05 33.35 2.99
N LEU A 40 19.86 34.05 4.10
CA LEU A 40 19.17 35.34 4.10
C LEU A 40 19.99 36.30 4.99
N PRO A 41 20.49 37.43 4.45
CA PRO A 41 21.15 38.42 5.28
C PRO A 41 20.13 39.22 6.07
N PHE A 42 20.45 39.35 7.36
CA PHE A 42 19.92 40.34 8.28
C PHE A 42 20.05 41.76 7.70
N ALA A 43 18.96 42.51 7.72
CA ALA A 43 18.99 43.97 7.85
C ALA A 43 17.74 44.42 8.60
N MET A 44 17.78 44.34 9.94
CA MET A 44 16.92 45.15 10.80
C MET A 44 17.41 46.59 10.72
N ALA A 45 16.63 47.45 10.07
CA ALA A 45 16.75 48.90 10.21
C ALA A 45 15.46 49.44 10.84
N ARG A 46 15.66 50.10 11.98
CA ARG A 46 14.69 50.81 12.83
C ARG A 46 13.69 51.66 12.03
N PHE A 47 12.39 51.58 12.31
CA PHE A 47 11.49 52.74 12.12
C PHE A 47 10.33 52.74 13.13
N SER A 48 10.11 53.92 13.71
CA SER A 48 9.07 54.28 14.68
C SER A 48 7.73 54.53 13.98
N PRO A 49 6.57 54.23 14.59
CA PRO A 49 5.28 54.40 13.93
C PRO A 49 4.79 55.83 14.17
N ALA A 50 5.08 56.72 13.24
CA ALA A 50 4.34 57.96 13.08
C ALA A 50 4.12 58.17 11.58
N ASP A 51 2.90 58.60 11.26
CA ASP A 51 2.46 59.13 9.98
C ASP A 51 2.01 58.10 8.93
N GLY A 52 0.68 58.01 8.83
CA GLY A 52 -0.04 57.26 7.82
C GLY A 52 0.08 57.94 6.46
N GLU A 53 1.02 57.47 5.64
CA GLU A 53 1.03 57.81 4.20
C GLU A 53 1.76 56.76 3.34
N PHE A 54 1.83 55.51 3.81
CA PHE A 54 2.63 54.44 3.16
C PHE A 54 1.80 53.35 2.45
N ALA A 55 0.51 53.57 2.18
CA ALA A 55 -0.33 52.55 1.52
C ALA A 55 -0.39 52.70 -0.02
N SER A 56 0.00 53.85 -0.58
CA SER A 56 -0.29 54.16 -2.00
C SER A 56 0.88 53.95 -2.97
N LYS A 57 2.07 53.56 -2.48
CA LYS A 57 3.26 53.37 -3.34
C LYS A 57 3.61 51.92 -3.63
N PHE A 58 3.18 50.97 -2.81
CA PHE A 58 3.45 49.53 -3.04
C PHE A 58 2.49 48.91 -4.07
N VAL A 59 1.28 49.45 -4.22
CA VAL A 59 0.26 48.94 -5.16
C VAL A 59 0.62 49.23 -6.63
N ARG A 60 1.52 50.19 -6.89
CA ARG A 60 1.83 50.65 -8.26
C ARG A 60 3.06 49.99 -8.89
N GLU A 61 3.84 49.21 -8.14
CA GLU A 61 5.06 48.53 -8.65
C GLU A 61 4.84 47.03 -8.94
N CYS A 62 3.66 46.48 -8.64
CA CYS A 62 3.33 45.08 -8.96
C CYS A 62 2.39 44.90 -10.17
N ALA A 63 2.07 45.97 -10.89
CA ALA A 63 1.16 45.96 -12.03
C ALA A 63 1.88 46.38 -13.31
N PRO A 64 2.77 45.54 -13.88
CA PRO A 64 2.39 44.94 -15.16
C PRO A 64 3.10 43.59 -15.42
N LEU A 65 2.44 42.46 -15.13
CA LEU A 65 2.79 41.17 -15.73
C LEU A 65 1.53 40.33 -16.05
N LEU A 66 0.38 40.98 -16.24
CA LEU A 66 -0.82 40.34 -16.78
C LEU A 66 -0.86 40.50 -18.30
N SER A 67 -0.03 39.75 -19.01
CA SER A 67 -0.22 39.46 -20.44
C SER A 67 0.61 38.24 -20.84
N GLY A 68 0.18 37.06 -20.38
CA GLY A 68 0.79 35.78 -20.72
C GLY A 68 -0.26 34.74 -21.02
N ARG A 69 -0.71 34.71 -22.28
CA ARG A 69 -1.33 33.59 -23.02
C ARG A 69 -2.27 32.66 -22.23
N ALA A 70 -3.57 32.86 -22.44
CA ALA A 70 -4.63 31.93 -22.08
C ALA A 70 -4.73 30.73 -23.06
N ASP A 71 -3.61 30.10 -23.43
CA ASP A 71 -3.57 29.01 -24.41
C ASP A 71 -2.77 27.81 -23.89
N THR A 72 -3.12 27.23 -22.73
CA THR A 72 -2.68 25.85 -22.36
C THR A 72 -3.53 25.26 -21.23
N LEU A 73 -4.87 25.25 -21.35
CA LEU A 73 -5.72 24.48 -20.43
C LEU A 73 -6.49 23.38 -21.16
N ASN A 74 -5.74 22.49 -21.81
CA ASN A 74 -6.25 21.17 -22.19
C ASN A 74 -5.10 20.16 -22.26
N LYS A 75 -4.37 20.03 -21.15
CA LYS A 75 -3.62 18.80 -20.92
C LYS A 75 -4.62 17.83 -20.30
N PRO A 76 -4.90 16.67 -20.89
CA PRO A 76 -5.71 15.67 -20.22
C PRO A 76 -5.04 15.42 -18.87
N ILE A 77 -5.79 15.61 -17.79
CA ILE A 77 -5.37 15.15 -16.47
C ILE A 77 -5.17 13.65 -16.67
N HIS A 78 -3.92 13.25 -16.89
CA HIS A 78 -3.52 11.87 -16.74
C HIS A 78 -3.97 11.53 -15.34
N ARG A 79 -5.07 10.78 -15.20
CA ARG A 79 -5.44 10.22 -13.90
C ARG A 79 -4.16 9.56 -13.42
N ASN A 80 -3.56 10.12 -12.37
CA ASN A 80 -2.54 9.44 -11.60
C ASN A 80 -3.28 8.26 -11.00
N VAL A 81 -3.42 7.18 -11.79
CA VAL A 81 -3.77 5.87 -11.30
C VAL A 81 -2.61 5.56 -10.37
N MET A 82 -2.82 5.82 -9.07
CA MET A 82 -1.85 5.56 -8.02
C MET A 82 -1.30 4.16 -8.28
N LYS A 83 -0.04 4.06 -8.68
CA LYS A 83 0.60 2.75 -8.83
C LYS A 83 0.74 2.21 -7.42
N LEU A 84 -0.03 1.18 -7.11
CA LEU A 84 0.11 0.49 -5.84
C LEU A 84 1.48 -0.17 -5.81
N ASP A 85 2.40 0.41 -5.05
CA ASP A 85 3.72 -0.17 -4.81
C ASP A 85 3.62 -1.38 -3.87
N LYS A 86 4.57 -2.30 -3.97
CA LYS A 86 4.65 -3.50 -3.12
C LYS A 86 4.56 -3.17 -1.63
N LYS A 87 5.27 -2.13 -1.16
CA LYS A 87 5.26 -1.72 0.25
C LYS A 87 3.87 -1.24 0.68
N LEU A 88 3.19 -0.49 -0.18
CA LEU A 88 1.86 0.03 0.08
C LEU A 88 0.81 -1.10 0.05
N ALA A 89 0.93 -2.03 -0.90
CA ALA A 89 0.09 -3.23 -0.97
C ALA A 89 0.20 -4.07 0.32
N ILE A 90 1.43 -4.30 0.80
CA ILE A 90 1.68 -5.01 2.05
C ILE A 90 1.05 -4.26 3.24
N ALA A 91 1.25 -2.94 3.33
CA ALA A 91 0.70 -2.15 4.42
C ALA A 91 -0.84 -2.21 4.44
N ARG A 92 -1.47 -2.03 3.27
CA ARG A 92 -2.93 -2.15 3.11
C ARG A 92 -3.43 -3.52 3.55
N ARG A 93 -2.83 -4.60 3.06
CA ARG A 93 -3.29 -5.95 3.42
C ARG A 93 -3.02 -6.30 4.88
N ASN A 94 -1.93 -5.81 5.49
CA ASN A 94 -1.67 -5.99 6.92
C ASN A 94 -2.70 -5.26 7.80
N GLN A 95 -3.21 -4.11 7.36
CA GLN A 95 -4.31 -3.42 8.06
C GLN A 95 -5.57 -4.30 8.06
N ASP A 96 -5.90 -4.92 6.92
CA ASP A 96 -7.05 -5.83 6.81
C ASP A 96 -6.88 -7.10 7.67
N LEU A 97 -5.66 -7.62 7.76
CA LEU A 97 -5.33 -8.81 8.57
C LEU A 97 -5.22 -8.51 10.08
N GLY A 98 -5.29 -7.24 10.49
CA GLY A 98 -5.17 -6.83 11.90
C GLY A 98 -3.77 -7.00 12.50
N GLY A 99 -2.71 -7.07 11.67
CA GLY A 99 -1.35 -7.29 12.16
C GLY A 99 -0.27 -7.34 11.09
N ALA A 100 1.00 -7.31 11.51
CA ALA A 100 2.18 -7.32 10.63
C ALA A 100 2.56 -8.73 10.16
N VAL A 101 1.66 -9.40 9.42
CA VAL A 101 1.87 -10.78 8.91
C VAL A 101 2.73 -10.77 7.64
N LEU A 102 2.51 -9.80 6.77
CA LEU A 102 3.18 -9.66 5.48
C LEU A 102 4.38 -8.72 5.60
N GLY A 103 5.49 -9.12 4.99
CA GLY A 103 6.74 -8.37 4.94
C GLY A 103 7.34 -8.38 3.53
N VAL A 104 8.29 -7.49 3.27
CA VAL A 104 8.90 -7.33 1.94
C VAL A 104 9.61 -8.61 1.47
N ASN A 105 10.10 -9.41 2.40
CA ASN A 105 10.91 -10.61 2.14
C ASN A 105 10.10 -11.90 1.97
N ASN A 106 8.94 -12.02 2.62
CA ASN A 106 8.08 -13.22 2.57
C ASN A 106 6.93 -13.09 1.57
N THR A 107 6.71 -11.89 1.03
CA THR A 107 5.60 -11.58 0.15
C THR A 107 6.10 -11.28 -1.25
N HIS A 108 5.49 -11.90 -2.26
CA HIS A 108 5.68 -11.56 -3.66
C HIS A 108 4.51 -10.73 -4.15
N PHE A 109 4.78 -9.79 -5.05
CA PHE A 109 3.78 -8.84 -5.54
C PHE A 109 3.80 -8.82 -7.05
N ALA A 110 2.63 -8.95 -7.66
CA ALA A 110 2.43 -8.84 -9.09
C ALA A 110 1.27 -7.91 -9.40
N VAL A 111 1.42 -7.16 -10.48
CA VAL A 111 0.39 -6.31 -11.04
C VAL A 111 -0.20 -7.02 -12.26
N LEU A 112 -1.51 -6.94 -12.43
CA LEU A 112 -2.21 -7.56 -13.56
C LEU A 112 -1.68 -7.00 -14.89
N ASP A 113 -1.23 -7.88 -15.77
CA ASP A 113 -0.97 -7.54 -17.18
C ASP A 113 -2.27 -7.60 -17.96
N ARG A 114 -2.79 -6.44 -18.34
CA ARG A 114 -4.05 -6.29 -19.07
C ARG A 114 -4.06 -6.95 -20.45
N LYS A 115 -2.89 -7.11 -21.09
CA LYS A 115 -2.82 -7.69 -22.44
C LYS A 115 -3.03 -9.19 -22.44
N ARG A 116 -2.57 -9.85 -21.38
CA ARG A 116 -2.61 -11.31 -21.21
C ARG A 116 -3.64 -11.75 -20.18
N ASN A 117 -4.18 -10.81 -19.41
CA ASN A 117 -5.05 -11.04 -18.26
C ASN A 117 -4.44 -12.00 -17.22
N ILE A 118 -3.15 -11.82 -16.93
CA ILE A 118 -2.40 -12.66 -15.99
C ILE A 118 -1.63 -11.85 -14.94
N TRP A 119 -1.41 -12.46 -13.78
CA TRP A 119 -0.38 -12.05 -12.84
C TRP A 119 0.84 -12.95 -12.96
N TRP A 120 1.99 -12.34 -13.23
CA TRP A 120 3.26 -13.05 -13.37
C TRP A 120 4.06 -13.01 -12.07
N PHE A 121 4.58 -14.16 -11.63
CA PHE A 121 5.52 -14.25 -10.53
C PHE A 121 6.79 -15.01 -10.90
N ASP A 122 7.93 -14.52 -10.41
CA ASP A 122 9.18 -15.29 -10.37
C ASP A 122 9.56 -15.52 -8.90
N LEU A 123 9.49 -16.78 -8.48
CA LEU A 123 9.72 -17.22 -7.12
C LEU A 123 11.10 -17.88 -7.02
N PRO A 124 12.00 -17.44 -6.14
CA PRO A 124 13.29 -18.10 -5.97
C PRO A 124 13.08 -19.51 -5.40
N VAL A 125 13.58 -20.55 -6.08
CA VAL A 125 13.50 -21.95 -5.61
C VAL A 125 14.05 -22.13 -4.18
N PRO A 126 15.14 -21.45 -3.75
CA PRO A 126 15.61 -21.56 -2.37
C PRO A 126 14.57 -21.17 -1.31
N ARG A 127 13.57 -20.35 -1.65
CA ARG A 127 12.47 -19.99 -0.73
C ARG A 127 11.43 -21.09 -0.54
N LEU A 128 11.37 -22.05 -1.48
CA LEU A 128 10.45 -23.17 -1.46
C LEU A 128 11.02 -24.39 -0.72
N GLN A 129 12.31 -24.37 -0.41
CA GLN A 129 13.00 -25.43 0.33
C GLN A 129 12.46 -25.58 1.76
N VAL A 130 12.57 -26.81 2.29
CA VAL A 130 12.10 -27.17 3.63
C VAL A 130 12.83 -26.34 4.70
N GLY A 131 12.09 -25.85 5.69
CA GLY A 131 12.64 -25.18 6.88
C GLY A 131 12.89 -23.67 6.76
N GLN A 132 12.71 -23.08 5.57
CA GLN A 132 12.85 -21.62 5.39
C GLN A 132 11.54 -20.88 5.70
N TYR A 133 10.49 -21.22 4.96
CA TYR A 133 9.17 -20.62 5.08
C TYR A 133 8.11 -21.72 4.99
N GLU A 134 7.16 -21.70 5.91
CA GLU A 134 5.99 -22.58 5.85
C GLU A 134 4.99 -22.09 4.77
N TRP A 135 4.88 -20.77 4.65
CA TRP A 135 3.91 -20.09 3.79
C TRP A 135 4.59 -19.20 2.77
N LEU A 136 4.05 -19.21 1.55
CA LEU A 136 4.34 -18.26 0.50
C LEU A 136 3.16 -17.30 0.37
N HIS A 137 3.44 -16.00 0.44
CA HIS A 137 2.42 -14.97 0.28
C HIS A 137 2.52 -14.34 -1.10
N LEU A 138 1.44 -14.43 -1.89
CA LEU A 138 1.33 -13.79 -3.19
C LEU A 138 0.26 -12.69 -3.11
N LEU A 139 0.66 -11.47 -3.45
CA LEU A 139 -0.24 -10.33 -3.59
C LEU A 139 -0.46 -10.03 -5.07
N LEU A 140 -1.72 -10.04 -5.47
CA LEU A 140 -2.15 -9.84 -6.85
C LEU A 140 -2.96 -8.55 -6.90
N HIS A 141 -2.46 -7.55 -7.61
CA HIS A 141 -3.11 -6.25 -7.73
C HIS A 141 -3.75 -6.08 -9.11
N THR A 142 -5.00 -5.63 -9.12
CA THR A 142 -5.75 -5.22 -10.33
C THR A 142 -5.89 -3.71 -10.35
N PRO A 143 -5.10 -2.97 -11.17
CA PRO A 143 -5.11 -1.51 -11.16
C PRO A 143 -6.42 -0.87 -11.63
N GLU A 144 -7.28 -1.61 -12.33
CA GLU A 144 -8.55 -1.08 -12.86
C GLU A 144 -9.62 -0.97 -11.79
N THR A 145 -9.68 -1.95 -10.89
CA THR A 145 -10.65 -2.03 -9.80
C THR A 145 -10.03 -1.66 -8.45
N ASP A 146 -8.72 -1.36 -8.42
CA ASP A 146 -7.92 -1.18 -7.21
C ASP A 146 -8.08 -2.37 -6.23
N GLN A 147 -8.30 -3.57 -6.79
CA GLN A 147 -8.47 -4.78 -6.01
C GLN A 147 -7.11 -5.39 -5.68
N LEU A 148 -6.94 -5.79 -4.42
CA LEU A 148 -5.77 -6.48 -3.94
C LEU A 148 -6.18 -7.86 -3.40
N LEU A 149 -5.77 -8.92 -4.09
CA LEU A 149 -5.99 -10.29 -3.68
C LEU A 149 -4.74 -10.81 -2.94
N HIS A 150 -4.96 -11.71 -1.99
CA HIS A 150 -3.90 -12.33 -1.20
C HIS A 150 -4.04 -13.85 -1.22
N LEU A 151 -3.02 -14.54 -1.74
CA LEU A 151 -2.91 -15.99 -1.66
C LEU A 151 -1.89 -16.35 -0.58
N LYS A 152 -2.29 -17.26 0.30
CA LYS A 152 -1.41 -17.88 1.30
C LYS A 152 -1.23 -19.34 0.93
N VAL A 153 -0.19 -19.62 0.14
CA VAL A 153 0.10 -20.94 -0.40
C VAL A 153 1.09 -21.65 0.52
N THR A 154 0.91 -22.95 0.79
CA THR A 154 1.91 -23.72 1.54
C THR A 154 3.13 -23.98 0.65
N THR A 155 4.34 -23.91 1.22
CA THR A 155 5.54 -24.31 0.46
C THR A 155 5.55 -25.80 0.17
N VAL A 156 4.84 -26.60 0.97
CA VAL A 156 4.58 -28.03 0.72
C VAL A 156 3.87 -28.24 -0.62
N PHE A 157 2.74 -27.55 -0.84
CA PHE A 157 1.99 -27.63 -2.10
C PHE A 157 2.86 -27.29 -3.31
N MET A 158 3.68 -26.25 -3.20
CA MET A 158 4.60 -25.84 -4.28
C MET A 158 5.67 -26.90 -4.57
N ARG A 159 6.16 -27.62 -3.54
CA ARG A 159 7.15 -28.69 -3.71
C ARG A 159 6.54 -29.94 -4.31
N ASP A 160 5.35 -30.32 -3.84
CA ASP A 160 4.66 -31.53 -4.32
C ASP A 160 4.31 -31.43 -5.81
N HIS A 161 4.14 -30.21 -6.32
CA HIS A 161 3.85 -29.95 -7.73
C HIS A 161 5.03 -29.34 -8.50
N MET A 162 6.26 -29.42 -7.96
CA MET A 162 7.43 -28.78 -8.57
C MET A 162 7.74 -29.31 -9.98
N GLU A 163 7.48 -30.60 -10.24
CA GLU A 163 7.64 -31.20 -11.58
C GLU A 163 6.68 -30.60 -12.62
N GLY A 164 5.52 -30.16 -12.16
CA GLY A 164 4.48 -29.53 -12.97
C GLY A 164 4.63 -28.01 -13.11
N LEU A 165 5.68 -27.43 -12.53
CA LEU A 165 5.94 -26.00 -12.52
C LEU A 165 7.14 -25.66 -13.40
N GLU A 166 7.09 -24.52 -14.09
CA GLU A 166 8.20 -24.14 -14.94
C GLU A 166 9.34 -23.50 -14.14
N VAL A 167 10.42 -24.25 -13.94
CA VAL A 167 11.65 -23.75 -13.34
C VAL A 167 12.53 -23.13 -14.42
N ARG A 168 12.68 -21.80 -14.35
CA ARG A 168 13.62 -21.04 -15.17
C ARG A 168 14.99 -21.02 -14.52
N ASN A 169 16.04 -20.98 -15.35
CA ASN A 169 17.43 -20.88 -14.90
C ASN A 169 17.84 -22.01 -13.93
N ALA A 170 17.33 -23.24 -14.13
CA ALA A 170 17.63 -24.39 -13.28
C ALA A 170 19.15 -24.60 -13.08
N ASP A 171 19.94 -24.41 -14.15
CA ASP A 171 21.39 -24.63 -14.15
C ASP A 171 22.21 -23.42 -13.64
N LYS A 172 21.56 -22.34 -13.21
CA LYS A 172 22.23 -21.11 -12.75
C LYS A 172 22.16 -20.97 -11.24
N ARG A 173 22.99 -20.08 -10.67
CA ARG A 173 23.06 -19.78 -9.23
C ARG A 173 21.74 -19.35 -8.57
N LYS A 174 20.74 -18.90 -9.34
CA LYS A 174 19.44 -18.41 -8.84
C LYS A 174 18.31 -18.99 -9.69
N PRO A 175 17.95 -20.27 -9.48
CA PRO A 175 16.82 -20.87 -10.15
C PRO A 175 15.51 -20.26 -9.62
N THR A 176 14.56 -20.04 -10.53
CA THR A 176 13.29 -19.36 -10.23
C THR A 176 12.12 -20.14 -10.81
N VAL A 177 11.11 -20.43 -10.00
CA VAL A 177 9.83 -20.94 -10.46
C VAL A 177 9.03 -19.78 -11.03
N SER A 178 8.57 -19.93 -12.27
CA SER A 178 7.76 -18.93 -12.96
C SER A 178 6.29 -19.36 -12.91
N LEU A 179 5.41 -18.46 -12.46
CA LEU A 179 3.97 -18.68 -12.39
C LEU A 179 3.24 -17.64 -13.21
N GLU A 180 2.23 -18.07 -13.97
CA GLU A 180 1.33 -17.20 -14.72
C GLU A 180 -0.11 -17.46 -14.31
N LEU A 181 -0.60 -16.72 -13.32
CA LEU A 181 -1.94 -16.89 -12.78
C LEU A 181 -2.95 -16.10 -13.61
N SER A 182 -3.94 -16.78 -14.20
CA SER A 182 -5.00 -16.13 -14.99
C SER A 182 -6.00 -15.38 -14.11
N ALA A 183 -6.48 -14.25 -14.63
CA ALA A 183 -7.58 -13.46 -14.07
C ALA A 183 -8.90 -13.67 -14.84
N ASP A 184 -8.94 -14.62 -15.78
CA ASP A 184 -10.15 -14.96 -16.54
C ASP A 184 -11.16 -15.69 -15.64
N LYS A 185 -12.45 -15.57 -15.95
CA LYS A 185 -13.52 -16.17 -15.14
C LYS A 185 -13.46 -17.70 -15.12
N ASP A 186 -13.13 -18.31 -16.26
CA ASP A 186 -13.12 -19.77 -16.43
C ASP A 186 -11.84 -20.44 -15.88
N SER A 187 -10.75 -19.67 -15.79
CA SER A 187 -9.43 -20.11 -15.34
C SER A 187 -8.88 -19.26 -14.19
N PHE A 188 -9.76 -18.70 -13.36
CA PHE A 188 -9.38 -17.79 -12.30
C PHE A 188 -8.36 -18.43 -11.34
N LEU A 189 -7.21 -17.78 -11.18
CA LEU A 189 -6.08 -18.21 -10.36
C LEU A 189 -5.54 -19.60 -10.74
N LYS A 190 -5.69 -20.03 -12.00
CA LYS A 190 -4.99 -21.20 -12.53
C LYS A 190 -3.68 -20.76 -13.18
N ASP A 191 -2.65 -21.58 -13.03
CA ASP A 191 -1.38 -21.42 -13.73
C ASP A 191 -1.56 -21.80 -15.21
N MET A 192 -1.34 -20.85 -16.12
CA MET A 192 -1.59 -21.01 -17.56
C MET A 192 -0.32 -21.30 -18.36
N ARG A 193 0.79 -21.65 -17.70
CA ARG A 193 2.05 -21.96 -18.40
C ARG A 193 1.83 -23.15 -19.33
N PRO A 194 2.31 -23.11 -20.58
CA PRO A 194 2.07 -24.16 -21.57
C PRO A 194 2.74 -25.50 -21.21
N LYS A 195 3.77 -25.47 -20.34
CA LYS A 195 4.42 -26.66 -19.77
C LYS A 195 3.92 -26.98 -18.35
N GLY A 196 3.01 -26.16 -17.82
CA GLY A 196 2.52 -26.25 -16.46
C GLY A 196 1.39 -27.26 -16.33
N SER A 197 1.20 -27.78 -15.12
CA SER A 197 0.13 -28.75 -14.81
C SER A 197 -1.26 -28.11 -14.60
N ASN A 198 -1.49 -26.88 -15.09
CA ASN A 198 -2.72 -26.12 -14.88
C ASN A 198 -3.16 -26.04 -13.40
N LEU A 199 -2.19 -25.84 -12.50
CA LEU A 199 -2.42 -25.88 -11.06
C LEU A 199 -3.36 -24.75 -10.63
N GLY A 200 -4.36 -25.09 -9.81
CA GLY A 200 -5.32 -24.13 -9.28
C GLY A 200 -4.89 -23.58 -7.93
N PHE A 201 -4.89 -22.25 -7.79
CA PHE A 201 -4.51 -21.55 -6.56
C PHE A 201 -5.68 -20.92 -5.80
N ALA A 202 -6.90 -21.03 -6.33
CA ALA A 202 -8.10 -20.42 -5.73
C ALA A 202 -8.37 -20.86 -4.28
N ALA A 203 -8.01 -22.09 -3.92
CA ALA A 203 -8.17 -22.62 -2.55
C ALA A 203 -7.32 -21.88 -1.51
N PHE A 204 -6.26 -21.19 -1.94
CA PHE A 204 -5.34 -20.46 -1.05
C PHE A 204 -5.72 -18.99 -0.86
N LEU A 205 -6.83 -18.55 -1.46
CA LEU A 205 -7.30 -17.17 -1.37
C LEU A 205 -7.71 -16.83 0.07
N GLN A 206 -7.06 -15.82 0.64
CA GLN A 206 -7.39 -15.27 1.95
C GLN A 206 -8.41 -14.17 1.78
N LYS A 207 -9.53 -14.28 2.50
CA LYS A 207 -10.54 -13.22 2.61
C LYS A 207 -9.99 -12.08 3.46
#